data_AF-K1TZ43-F1
#
_entry.id   AF-K1TZ43-F1
#
_cell.length_a   1.000
_cell.length_b   1.000
_cell.length_c   1.000
_cell.angle_alpha   90.00
_cell.angle_beta   90.00
_cell.angle_gamma   90.00
#
_symmetry.space_group_name_H-M   'P 1'
#
loop_
_entity.id
_entity.type
_entity.pdbx_description
1 polymer ?
#
loop_
_entity_poly.entity_id
_entity_poly.type
_entity_poly.pdbx_seq_one_letter_code
_entity_poly.pdbx_strand_id
1 'polypeptide(L)'
;MVFPPFYKTEGHGNGIKVATTRSLTSGAWTEEPDYKQQTKEAVEGAGIFKLIGQDKYILMYDVYMKGSYQFTETTDLKNFKVIDSEVKMNFHPRHGTIIPITRHELLRITDEWGKPTELGALPNNPVLPGFHADPEILYSHQTQKYYIYSTTDGQPGWGGWYFTVFSSTDL
;
A
#
# COMPACT_ATOMS: atom_id res chain seq x y z
N MET A 1 5.59 -10.52 16.56
CA MET A 1 5.88 -9.88 15.26
C MET A 1 7.25 -10.36 14.79
N VAL A 2 7.43 -10.56 13.48
CA VAL A 2 8.74 -10.84 12.85
C VAL A 2 8.99 -9.73 11.84
N PHE A 3 10.19 -9.17 11.83
CA PHE A 3 10.63 -8.13 10.91
C PHE A 3 11.45 -8.78 9.78
N PRO A 4 11.09 -8.58 8.51
CA PRO A 4 11.81 -9.14 7.37
C PRO A 4 12.46 -8.06 6.47
N PRO A 5 13.52 -7.35 6.92
CA PRO A 5 14.24 -6.43 6.05
C PRO A 5 14.87 -7.13 4.84
N PHE A 6 14.69 -6.50 3.67
CA PHE A 6 15.35 -6.87 2.43
C PHE A 6 16.58 -5.99 2.24
N TYR A 7 17.71 -6.59 1.87
CA TYR A 7 18.99 -5.88 1.75
C TYR A 7 19.78 -6.37 0.53
N LYS A 8 20.60 -5.47 -0.01
CA LYS A 8 21.54 -5.75 -1.09
C LYS A 8 22.76 -6.48 -0.54
N THR A 9 23.27 -7.46 -1.27
CA THR A 9 24.59 -8.05 -1.05
C THR A 9 25.59 -7.52 -2.08
N GLU A 10 26.86 -7.44 -1.70
CA GLU A 10 27.98 -7.07 -2.58
C GLU A 10 29.11 -8.12 -2.44
N GLY A 11 29.81 -8.43 -3.54
CA GLY A 11 31.01 -9.30 -3.52
C GLY A 11 30.76 -10.82 -3.48
N HIS A 12 29.56 -11.27 -3.08
CA HIS A 12 29.15 -12.69 -3.09
C HIS A 12 27.82 -12.90 -3.85
N GLY A 13 27.69 -12.17 -4.95
CA GLY A 13 26.45 -11.98 -5.72
C GLY A 13 25.86 -10.60 -5.41
N ASN A 14 25.37 -9.92 -6.46
CA ASN A 14 24.86 -8.55 -6.37
C ASN A 14 23.33 -8.57 -6.41
N GLY A 15 22.75 -9.15 -5.36
CA GLY A 15 21.34 -9.49 -5.29
C GLY A 15 20.66 -8.98 -4.03
N ILE A 16 19.39 -9.35 -3.88
CA ILE A 16 18.57 -9.00 -2.72
C ILE A 16 18.34 -10.24 -1.89
N LYS A 17 18.68 -10.17 -0.60
CA LYS A 17 18.37 -11.19 0.40
C LYS A 17 17.44 -10.64 1.47
N VAL A 18 16.93 -11.54 2.30
CA VAL A 18 16.11 -11.20 3.47
C VAL A 18 16.77 -11.73 4.74
N ALA A 19 16.77 -10.92 5.77
CA ALA A 19 17.14 -11.31 7.13
C ALA A 19 15.94 -11.11 8.02
N THR A 20 15.65 -12.05 8.91
CA THR A 20 14.50 -11.94 9.82
C THR A 20 14.94 -11.79 11.27
N THR A 21 14.18 -11.02 12.04
CA THR A 21 14.35 -10.92 13.49
C THR A 21 13.02 -10.70 14.20
N ARG A 22 12.96 -10.99 15.50
CA ARG A 22 11.85 -10.58 16.38
C ARG A 22 12.12 -9.28 17.11
N SER A 23 13.35 -8.75 17.03
CA SER A 23 13.76 -7.50 17.67
C SER A 23 14.89 -6.84 16.86
N LEU A 24 14.60 -5.66 16.31
CA LEU A 24 15.53 -4.89 15.47
C LEU A 24 16.85 -4.53 16.17
N THR A 25 16.86 -4.49 17.50
CA THR A 25 18.02 -4.10 18.32
C THR A 25 18.75 -5.28 18.94
N SER A 26 18.29 -6.51 18.73
CA SER A 26 18.83 -7.69 19.42
C SER A 26 20.20 -8.15 18.92
N GLY A 27 20.59 -7.73 17.71
CA GLY A 27 21.74 -8.31 17.00
C GLY A 27 21.51 -9.76 16.54
N ALA A 28 20.36 -10.37 16.86
CA ALA A 28 20.02 -11.73 16.45
C ALA A 28 19.22 -11.70 15.16
N TRP A 29 19.85 -12.13 14.07
CA TRP A 29 19.30 -12.17 12.73
C TRP A 29 19.38 -13.58 12.15
N THR A 30 18.35 -13.99 11.42
CA THR A 30 18.34 -15.22 10.64
C THR A 30 18.25 -14.85 9.16
N GLU A 31 19.35 -15.02 8.44
CA GLU A 31 19.43 -14.76 7.01
C GLU A 31 18.87 -15.94 6.21
N GLU A 32 18.05 -15.66 5.20
CA GLU A 32 17.67 -16.65 4.19
C GLU A 32 18.79 -16.74 3.13
N PRO A 33 19.21 -17.96 2.74
CA PRO A 33 20.37 -18.13 1.88
C PRO A 33 20.12 -17.69 0.43
N ASP A 34 18.87 -17.76 -0.01
CA ASP A 34 18.40 -17.55 -1.37
C ASP A 34 18.12 -16.08 -1.71
N TYR A 35 18.40 -15.75 -2.97
CA TYR A 35 18.15 -14.44 -3.56
C TYR A 35 16.67 -14.27 -3.91
N LYS A 36 16.14 -13.07 -3.67
CA LYS A 36 14.71 -12.77 -3.84
C LYS A 36 14.38 -12.13 -5.18
N GLN A 37 15.36 -11.54 -5.86
CA GLN A 37 15.18 -11.05 -7.22
C GLN A 37 14.92 -12.20 -8.20
N GLN A 38 14.04 -11.96 -9.17
CA GLN A 38 13.66 -12.93 -10.21
C GLN A 38 14.45 -12.72 -11.51
N THR A 39 15.72 -12.31 -11.37
CA THR A 39 16.64 -12.06 -12.47
C THR A 39 18.05 -12.51 -12.11
N LYS A 40 18.87 -12.80 -13.12
CA LYS A 40 20.31 -13.10 -12.96
C LYS A 40 21.19 -11.85 -12.96
N GLU A 41 20.61 -10.71 -13.27
CA GLU A 41 21.30 -9.43 -13.31
C GLU A 41 21.59 -8.90 -11.91
N ALA A 42 22.54 -7.99 -11.82
CA ALA A 42 22.81 -7.27 -10.60
C ALA A 42 21.68 -6.28 -10.29
N VAL A 43 21.26 -6.23 -9.03
CA VAL A 43 20.11 -5.41 -8.58
C VAL A 43 20.43 -4.59 -7.34
N GLU A 44 19.72 -3.49 -7.15
CA GLU A 44 19.83 -2.62 -5.97
C GLU A 44 18.52 -1.89 -5.66
N GLY A 45 18.52 -1.08 -4.60
CA GLY A 45 17.36 -0.24 -4.27
C GLY A 45 16.09 -1.02 -3.94
N ALA A 46 16.22 -2.14 -3.20
CA ALA A 46 15.08 -2.96 -2.81
C ALA A 46 14.05 -2.16 -2.02
N GLY A 47 12.80 -2.19 -2.48
CA GLY A 47 11.64 -1.63 -1.77
C GLY A 47 10.52 -2.65 -1.71
N ILE A 48 9.93 -2.84 -0.53
CA ILE A 48 8.77 -3.72 -0.35
C ILE A 48 7.59 -2.97 0.26
N PHE A 49 6.40 -3.16 -0.31
CA PHE A 49 5.18 -2.51 0.16
C PHE A 49 3.95 -3.41 -0.03
N LYS A 50 2.97 -3.26 0.86
CA LYS A 50 1.70 -4.00 0.80
C LYS A 50 0.72 -3.31 -0.16
N LEU A 51 -0.01 -4.09 -0.95
CA LEU A 51 -1.10 -3.56 -1.75
C LEU A 51 -2.31 -3.23 -0.87
N ILE A 52 -2.90 -2.06 -1.08
CA ILE A 52 -4.05 -1.58 -0.30
C ILE A 52 -5.22 -2.56 -0.48
N GLY A 53 -5.79 -3.02 0.65
CA GLY A 53 -6.96 -3.92 0.66
C GLY A 53 -6.68 -5.36 0.26
N GLN A 54 -5.42 -5.74 0.05
CA GLN A 54 -5.05 -7.10 -0.38
C GLN A 54 -4.00 -7.69 0.56
N ASP A 55 -3.98 -9.01 0.70
CA ASP A 55 -2.90 -9.71 1.42
C ASP A 55 -1.73 -10.06 0.48
N LYS A 56 -1.27 -9.04 -0.24
CA LYS A 56 -0.22 -9.13 -1.24
C LYS A 56 0.81 -8.04 -1.04
N TYR A 57 2.07 -8.36 -1.33
CA TYR A 57 3.18 -7.43 -1.27
C TYR A 57 3.88 -7.37 -2.61
N ILE A 58 4.38 -6.19 -2.94
CA ILE A 58 5.24 -5.97 -4.09
C ILE A 58 6.66 -5.73 -3.61
N LEU A 59 7.60 -6.52 -4.10
CA LEU A 59 9.03 -6.25 -4.02
C LEU A 59 9.47 -5.65 -5.37
N MET A 60 10.01 -4.45 -5.32
CA MET A 60 10.58 -3.73 -6.45
C MET A 60 12.09 -3.50 -6.27
N TYR A 61 12.84 -3.43 -7.36
CA TYR A 61 14.28 -3.15 -7.34
C TYR A 61 14.79 -2.61 -8.67
N ASP A 62 15.88 -1.84 -8.63
CA ASP A 62 16.61 -1.33 -9.79
C ASP A 62 17.51 -2.44 -10.34
N VAL A 63 17.31 -2.81 -11.61
CA VAL A 63 18.22 -3.64 -12.39
C VAL A 63 19.25 -2.69 -13.02
N TYR A 64 20.10 -2.12 -12.17
CA TYR A 64 20.86 -0.90 -12.46
C TYR A 64 21.75 -0.96 -13.71
N MET A 65 22.29 -2.13 -14.05
CA MET A 65 23.07 -2.32 -15.28
C MET A 65 22.24 -2.25 -16.56
N LYS A 66 20.92 -2.48 -16.46
CA LYS A 66 19.95 -2.39 -17.56
C LYS A 66 19.14 -1.09 -17.54
N GLY A 67 19.25 -0.29 -16.48
CA GLY A 67 18.50 0.96 -16.35
C GLY A 67 16.98 0.74 -16.30
N SER A 68 16.54 -0.36 -15.69
CA SER A 68 15.14 -0.76 -15.63
C SER A 68 14.77 -1.19 -14.22
N TYR A 69 13.53 -0.90 -13.80
CA TYR A 69 12.97 -1.53 -12.60
C TYR A 69 12.34 -2.87 -12.92
N GLN A 70 12.36 -3.77 -11.94
CA GLN A 70 11.54 -4.97 -11.94
C GLN A 70 10.63 -5.00 -10.71
N PHE A 71 9.40 -5.47 -10.93
CA PHE A 71 8.34 -5.62 -9.95
C PHE A 71 7.98 -7.07 -9.80
N THR A 72 7.85 -7.51 -8.55
CA THR A 72 7.48 -8.86 -8.22
C THR A 72 6.40 -8.88 -7.14
N GLU A 73 5.47 -9.81 -7.22
CA GLU A 73 4.38 -10.01 -6.27
C GLU A 73 4.65 -11.22 -5.38
N THR A 74 4.24 -11.13 -4.10
CA THR A 74 4.27 -12.24 -3.14
C THR A 74 3.09 -12.16 -2.17
N THR A 75 2.71 -13.30 -1.58
CA THR A 75 1.75 -13.41 -0.46
C THR A 75 2.42 -13.90 0.83
N ASP A 76 3.65 -14.40 0.75
CA ASP A 76 4.36 -15.07 1.86
C ASP A 76 5.74 -14.48 2.17
N LEU A 77 6.15 -13.45 1.42
CA LEU A 77 7.47 -12.79 1.50
C LEU A 77 8.66 -13.69 1.16
N LYS A 78 8.40 -14.87 0.58
CA LYS A 78 9.41 -15.88 0.25
C LYS A 78 9.44 -16.18 -1.24
N ASN A 79 8.27 -16.41 -1.81
CA ASN A 79 8.08 -16.75 -3.21
C ASN A 79 7.60 -15.51 -3.96
N PHE A 80 8.36 -15.11 -4.99
CA PHE A 80 8.14 -13.89 -5.75
C PHE A 80 7.86 -14.21 -7.22
N LYS A 81 6.85 -13.56 -7.81
CA LYS A 81 6.48 -13.70 -9.22
C LYS A 81 6.64 -12.37 -9.93
N VAL A 82 7.31 -12.35 -11.09
CA VAL A 82 7.44 -11.15 -11.93
C VAL A 82 6.07 -10.66 -12.42
N ILE A 83 5.83 -9.35 -12.31
CA ILE A 83 4.60 -8.66 -12.73
C ILE A 83 4.88 -7.40 -13.57
N ASP A 84 6.04 -7.31 -14.21
CA ASP A 84 6.47 -6.10 -14.94
C ASP A 84 5.43 -5.60 -15.95
N SER A 85 4.71 -6.51 -16.63
CA SER A 85 3.65 -6.15 -17.60
C SER A 85 2.38 -5.56 -16.97
N GLU A 86 2.21 -5.70 -15.66
CA GLU A 86 1.06 -5.18 -14.89
C GLU A 86 1.34 -3.76 -14.37
N VAL A 87 2.60 -3.33 -14.36
CA VAL A 87 3.00 -2.01 -13.85
C VAL A 87 3.18 -1.04 -15.00
N LYS A 88 2.49 0.10 -14.94
CA LYS A 88 2.62 1.20 -15.90
C LYS A 88 3.29 2.38 -15.23
N MET A 89 4.26 2.97 -15.91
CA MET A 89 4.90 4.20 -15.50
C MET A 89 5.02 5.15 -16.67
N ASN A 90 4.93 6.44 -16.38
CA ASN A 90 5.21 7.52 -17.33
C ASN A 90 6.62 8.11 -17.13
N PHE A 91 7.46 7.46 -16.33
CA PHE A 91 8.87 7.81 -16.09
C PHE A 91 9.72 6.55 -15.83
N HIS A 92 11.05 6.69 -15.83
CA HIS A 92 12.00 5.62 -15.56
C HIS A 92 12.71 5.88 -14.21
N PRO A 93 12.18 5.38 -13.08
CA PRO A 93 12.83 5.55 -11.79
C PRO A 93 14.20 4.86 -11.75
N ARG A 94 15.08 5.32 -10.85
CA ARG A 94 16.38 4.70 -10.52
C ARG A 94 16.46 4.24 -9.07
N HIS A 95 16.33 5.18 -8.12
CA HIS A 95 16.13 4.88 -6.72
C HIS A 95 14.89 5.61 -6.24
N GLY A 96 13.99 4.90 -5.57
CA GLY A 96 12.72 5.45 -5.12
C GLY A 96 12.08 4.60 -4.03
N THR A 97 11.02 5.15 -3.45
CA THR A 97 10.17 4.47 -2.48
C THR A 97 8.72 4.64 -2.89
N ILE A 98 7.88 3.71 -2.45
CA ILE A 98 6.42 3.79 -2.63
C ILE A 98 5.81 4.05 -1.26
N ILE A 99 5.00 5.10 -1.19
CA ILE A 99 4.18 5.40 -0.02
C ILE A 99 2.71 5.30 -0.41
N PRO A 100 1.88 4.58 0.35
CA PRO A 100 0.45 4.66 0.17
C PRO A 100 -0.02 6.05 0.59
N ILE A 101 -0.92 6.63 -0.18
CA ILE A 101 -1.58 7.90 0.15
C ILE A 101 -3.07 7.66 0.36
N THR A 102 -3.66 8.42 1.28
CA THR A 102 -5.09 8.43 1.55
C THR A 102 -5.85 9.08 0.40
N ARG A 103 -7.18 8.85 0.34
CA ARG A 103 -8.05 9.55 -0.62
C ARG A 103 -7.98 11.07 -0.45
N HIS A 104 -7.90 11.56 0.79
CA HIS A 104 -7.76 13.00 1.06
C HIS A 104 -6.43 13.56 0.51
N GLU A 105 -5.32 12.83 0.68
CA GLU A 105 -4.03 13.22 0.11
C GLU A 105 -4.04 13.20 -1.42
N LEU A 106 -4.61 12.15 -2.01
CA LEU A 106 -4.76 12.06 -3.46
C LEU A 106 -5.55 13.26 -4.01
N LEU A 107 -6.70 13.57 -3.41
CA LEU A 107 -7.52 14.72 -3.80
C LEU A 107 -6.72 16.03 -3.70
N ARG A 108 -6.04 16.28 -2.57
CA ARG A 108 -5.21 17.49 -2.40
C ARG A 108 -4.10 17.60 -3.45
N ILE A 109 -3.40 16.50 -3.73
CA ILE A 109 -2.31 16.49 -4.72
C ILE A 109 -2.87 16.78 -6.12
N THR A 110 -3.99 16.16 -6.49
CA THR A 110 -4.58 16.36 -7.82
C THR A 110 -5.28 17.70 -8.00
N ASP A 111 -5.74 18.33 -6.92
CA ASP A 111 -6.31 19.67 -6.93
C ASP A 111 -5.22 20.73 -7.14
N GLU A 112 -4.09 20.59 -6.45
CA GLU A 112 -2.96 21.52 -6.55
C GLU A 112 -2.18 21.38 -7.87
N TRP A 113 -1.85 20.15 -8.27
CA TRP A 113 -0.91 19.89 -9.37
C TRP A 113 -1.58 19.36 -10.64
N GLY A 114 -2.90 19.22 -10.62
CA GLY A 114 -3.67 18.61 -11.71
C GLY A 114 -3.72 17.08 -11.63
N LYS A 115 -4.73 16.52 -12.29
CA LYS A 115 -4.97 15.07 -12.34
C LYS A 115 -4.34 14.47 -13.61
N PRO A 116 -3.42 13.49 -13.50
CA PRO A 116 -2.90 12.78 -14.66
C PRO A 116 -4.02 12.09 -15.45
N THR A 117 -3.95 12.13 -16.78
CA THR A 117 -4.96 11.50 -17.66
C THR A 117 -5.07 10.00 -17.39
N GLU A 118 -3.95 9.34 -17.11
CA GLU A 118 -3.85 7.90 -16.85
C GLU A 118 -4.54 7.47 -15.55
N LEU A 119 -4.70 8.38 -14.59
CA LEU A 119 -5.38 8.10 -13.33
C LEU A 119 -6.90 7.92 -13.51
N GLY A 120 -7.45 8.40 -14.63
CA GLY A 120 -8.86 8.26 -14.96
C GLY A 120 -9.80 8.95 -13.97
N ALA A 121 -11.02 8.44 -13.86
CA ALA A 121 -11.96 8.87 -12.83
C ALA A 121 -11.57 8.24 -11.49
N LEU A 122 -11.46 9.06 -10.44
CA LEU A 122 -11.28 8.52 -9.09
C LEU A 122 -12.57 7.81 -8.67
N PRO A 123 -12.51 6.57 -8.16
CA PRO A 123 -13.71 5.90 -7.69
C PRO A 123 -14.36 6.72 -6.57
N ASN A 124 -15.66 6.99 -6.75
CA ASN A 124 -16.51 7.53 -5.70
C ASN A 124 -17.05 6.35 -4.89
N ASN A 125 -16.21 5.77 -4.02
CA ASN A 125 -16.78 5.06 -2.88
C ASN A 125 -17.24 6.12 -1.88
N PRO A 126 -18.51 6.14 -1.46
CA PRO A 126 -18.96 6.97 -0.35
C PRO A 126 -18.37 6.42 0.95
N VAL A 127 -17.08 6.70 1.17
CA VAL A 127 -16.42 6.47 2.44
C VAL A 127 -16.73 7.68 3.30
N LEU A 128 -17.44 7.45 4.40
CA LEU A 128 -17.66 8.48 5.40
C LEU A 128 -16.30 8.86 6.00
N PRO A 129 -15.91 10.15 5.98
CA PRO A 129 -14.64 10.57 6.54
C PRO A 129 -14.64 10.42 8.07
N GLY A 130 -13.52 9.96 8.63
CA GLY A 130 -13.35 9.74 10.08
C GLY A 130 -13.51 8.28 10.50
N PHE A 131 -13.47 8.04 11.81
CA PHE A 131 -13.67 6.71 12.41
C PHE A 131 -15.12 6.56 12.86
N HIS A 132 -15.85 5.69 12.17
CA HIS A 132 -17.27 5.42 12.40
C HIS A 132 -17.47 3.93 12.65
N ALA A 133 -18.39 3.60 13.54
CA ALA A 133 -18.81 2.22 13.82
C ALA A 133 -20.33 2.07 13.70
N ASP A 134 -20.77 0.80 13.68
CA ASP A 134 -22.17 0.38 13.75
C ASP A 134 -23.15 1.19 12.87
N PRO A 135 -22.93 1.28 11.55
CA PRO A 135 -23.77 2.10 10.70
C PRO A 135 -25.17 1.48 10.54
N GLU A 136 -26.20 2.32 10.69
CA GLU A 136 -27.57 2.04 10.27
C GLU A 136 -27.92 2.92 9.06
N ILE A 137 -28.58 2.36 8.05
CA ILE A 137 -28.91 3.06 6.80
C ILE A 137 -30.42 3.13 6.56
N LEU A 138 -30.90 4.31 6.21
CA LEU A 138 -32.30 4.57 5.89
C LEU A 138 -32.44 5.33 4.57
N TYR A 139 -33.29 4.87 3.66
CA TYR A 139 -33.76 5.71 2.56
C TYR A 139 -35.08 6.41 2.95
N SER A 140 -35.10 7.74 2.89
CA SER A 140 -36.29 8.55 3.16
C SER A 140 -36.99 8.93 1.86
N HIS A 141 -38.20 8.39 1.65
CA HIS A 141 -39.06 8.80 0.55
C HIS A 141 -39.53 10.27 0.65
N GLN A 142 -39.52 10.86 1.85
CA GLN A 142 -39.93 12.26 2.04
C GLN A 142 -38.87 13.24 1.53
N THR A 143 -37.59 12.92 1.74
CA THR A 143 -36.47 13.80 1.35
C THR A 143 -35.71 13.31 0.13
N GLN A 144 -36.06 12.13 -0.40
CA GLN A 144 -35.40 11.48 -1.52
C GLN A 144 -33.89 11.31 -1.29
N LYS A 145 -33.52 10.98 -0.04
CA LYS A 145 -32.13 10.84 0.41
C LYS A 145 -31.95 9.58 1.22
N TYR A 146 -30.75 9.03 1.12
CA TYR A 146 -30.22 8.07 2.06
C TYR A 146 -29.64 8.80 3.27
N TYR A 147 -29.78 8.21 4.45
CA TYR A 147 -29.19 8.66 5.69
C TYR A 147 -28.39 7.51 6.28
N ILE A 148 -27.15 7.79 6.70
CA ILE A 148 -26.33 6.86 7.47
C ILE A 148 -26.16 7.45 8.86
N TYR A 149 -26.59 6.68 9.86
CA TYR A 149 -26.42 6.97 11.27
C TYR A 149 -25.28 6.10 11.78
N SER A 150 -24.17 6.71 12.16
CA SER A 150 -23.03 5.99 12.71
C SER A 150 -22.76 6.37 14.16
N THR A 151 -22.23 5.41 14.91
CA THR A 151 -21.56 5.68 16.19
C THR A 151 -20.13 6.13 15.93
N THR A 152 -19.51 6.77 16.92
CA THR A 152 -18.10 7.19 16.84
C THR A 152 -17.21 6.10 17.41
N ASP A 153 -16.20 5.67 16.66
CA ASP A 153 -15.20 4.70 17.14
C ASP A 153 -14.02 5.40 17.86
N GLY A 154 -13.27 4.67 18.68
CA GLY A 154 -12.00 5.14 19.28
C GLY A 154 -12.07 5.76 20.68
N GLN A 155 -13.20 5.62 21.39
CA GLN A 155 -13.33 6.08 22.78
C GLN A 155 -13.01 4.96 23.79
N PRO A 156 -12.29 5.25 24.90
CA PRO A 156 -12.00 4.26 25.93
C PRO A 156 -13.27 3.57 26.47
N GLY A 157 -13.22 2.24 26.57
CA GLY A 157 -14.30 1.45 27.16
C GLY A 157 -15.58 1.36 26.32
N TRP A 158 -15.51 1.57 25.00
CA TRP A 158 -16.68 1.55 24.10
C TRP A 158 -17.71 2.64 24.40
N GLY A 159 -17.31 3.71 25.11
CA GLY A 159 -18.19 4.85 25.39
C GLY A 159 -18.46 5.69 24.15
N GLY A 160 -19.57 6.43 24.13
CA GLY A 160 -19.88 7.36 23.05
C GLY A 160 -21.00 8.31 23.45
N TRP A 161 -20.81 9.62 23.24
CA TRP A 161 -21.81 10.65 23.52
C TRP A 161 -22.05 11.57 22.31
N TYR A 162 -21.40 11.27 21.19
CA TYR A 162 -21.47 12.03 19.95
C TYR A 162 -21.93 11.11 18.81
N PHE A 163 -22.94 11.56 18.08
CA PHE A 163 -23.52 10.87 16.93
C PHE A 163 -23.49 11.79 15.72
N THR A 164 -23.13 11.25 14.55
CA THR A 164 -23.17 11.98 13.28
C THR A 164 -24.18 11.30 12.35
N VAL A 165 -24.93 12.12 11.62
CA VAL A 165 -25.76 11.64 10.51
C VAL A 165 -25.20 12.20 9.20
N PHE A 166 -25.00 11.31 8.24
CA PHE A 166 -24.62 11.67 6.87
C PHE A 166 -25.82 11.46 5.96
N SER A 167 -25.97 12.28 4.93
CA SER A 167 -27.03 12.08 3.93
C SER A 167 -26.50 12.23 2.51
N SER A 168 -26.98 11.40 1.59
CA SER A 168 -26.66 11.49 0.17
C SER A 168 -27.90 11.22 -0.67
N THR A 169 -27.97 11.80 -1.87
CA THR A 169 -28.96 11.42 -2.89
C THR A 169 -28.51 10.23 -3.74
N ASP A 170 -27.26 9.79 -3.58
CA ASP A 170 -26.59 8.78 -4.41
C ASP A 170 -25.62 7.96 -3.53
N LEU A 171 -25.73 6.63 -3.54
CA LEU A 171 -25.03 5.73 -2.61
C LEU A 171 -24.31 4.62 -3.37
#